data_AF-A0A2V1E7A4-F1
#
_entry.id   AF-A0A2V1E7A4-F1
#
_cell.length_a   1.000
_cell.length_b   1.000
_cell.length_c   1.000
_cell.angle_alpha   90.00
_cell.angle_beta   90.00
_cell.angle_gamma   90.00
#
_symmetry.space_group_name_H-M   'P 1'
#
loop_
_entity.id
_entity.type
_entity.pdbx_description
1 polymer ?
#
loop_
_entity_poly.entity_id
_entity_poly.type
_entity_poly.pdbx_seq_one_letter_code
_entity_poly.pdbx_strand_id
1 'polypeptide(L)'
;MRSSTITSVLSVAATASATTLANTPKAENNPAGAHYKTEFDYVDQTGVWGFFELKSGADGKTVDLNFKFNGIAKSKGGPFTYHIHQNPLVGRDCATTGGHFDPYGVGTANCKEGQGALCEVGDLSGRFRPISVEANVNENSFSDQYMSLDPKNKAFVGDKSFVIHNANSTRVACGNFVKINGGNTGSTPSQNGTAAPQTTGNPAGVVYRADIDWLDQNGIDGFFEAKAGKDGKGTELNYKFNNLTGPGAPYAYHIHEKPVTNRDCNSTAGHLNPYKAPAKCSGPKENCEVGDLSGKYGTVDAKVYAETFVEPYLSIDQGNPAFIGDKSIVIHDKDGKRVACASFMGKLVKPDGTTQPLPAGGVPGSSTNGTSGTNGTVTTPGSPPSTGPGSPSGTATGPALSQNAGSKLVASSGALLMAFAAFLL
;
A
#
# COMPACT_ATOMS: atom_id res chain seq x y z
N MET A 1 -74.78 -36.03 21.31
CA MET A 1 -74.49 -35.83 19.87
C MET A 1 -74.88 -34.41 19.52
N ARG A 2 -74.07 -33.49 19.01
CA ARG A 2 -72.64 -33.38 18.68
C ARG A 2 -72.29 -31.90 18.93
N SER A 3 -71.19 -31.63 19.62
CA SER A 3 -70.66 -30.27 19.82
C SER A 3 -69.78 -29.92 18.63
N SER A 4 -70.06 -28.82 17.93
CA SER A 4 -69.27 -28.35 16.80
C SER A 4 -68.40 -27.18 17.25
N THR A 5 -67.13 -27.46 17.50
CA THR A 5 -66.08 -26.46 17.75
C THR A 5 -65.58 -25.93 16.41
N ILE A 6 -65.77 -24.63 16.16
CA ILE A 6 -65.20 -23.93 15.00
C ILE A 6 -63.77 -23.54 15.36
N THR A 7 -62.80 -24.23 14.77
CA THR A 7 -61.37 -23.90 14.89
C THR A 7 -61.01 -22.86 13.82
N SER A 8 -60.81 -21.61 14.24
CA SER A 8 -60.27 -20.55 13.38
C SER A 8 -58.77 -20.78 13.16
N VAL A 9 -58.38 -21.13 11.93
CA VAL A 9 -56.98 -21.25 11.55
C VAL A 9 -56.46 -19.85 11.20
N LEU A 10 -55.71 -19.26 12.12
CA LEU A 10 -55.00 -18.00 11.88
C LEU A 10 -53.70 -18.31 11.13
N SER A 11 -53.69 -18.11 9.82
CA SER A 11 -52.51 -18.25 8.96
C SER A 11 -51.56 -17.07 9.19
N VAL A 12 -50.48 -17.31 9.93
CA VAL A 12 -49.35 -16.37 10.03
C VAL A 12 -48.60 -16.40 8.71
N ALA A 13 -48.81 -15.38 7.88
CA ALA A 13 -47.98 -15.15 6.70
C ALA A 13 -46.60 -14.67 7.17
N ALA A 14 -45.61 -15.56 7.13
CA ALA A 14 -44.21 -15.17 7.28
C ALA A 14 -43.80 -14.36 6.04
N THR A 15 -43.76 -13.04 6.17
CA THR A 15 -43.12 -12.18 5.17
C THR A 15 -41.63 -12.45 5.21
N ALA A 16 -41.14 -13.32 4.31
CA ALA A 16 -39.73 -13.40 4.00
C ALA A 16 -39.30 -12.04 3.45
N SER A 17 -38.56 -11.28 4.27
CA SER A 17 -37.88 -10.09 3.78
C SER A 17 -36.82 -10.57 2.79
N ALA A 18 -37.11 -10.45 1.50
CA ALA A 18 -36.10 -10.60 0.47
C ALA A 18 -35.09 -9.47 0.67
N THR A 19 -34.01 -9.75 1.39
CA THR A 19 -32.82 -8.90 1.40
C THR A 19 -32.34 -8.82 -0.04
N THR A 20 -32.57 -7.69 -0.71
CA THR A 20 -31.92 -7.37 -1.97
C THR A 20 -30.42 -7.46 -1.72
N LEU A 21 -29.76 -8.44 -2.33
CA LEU A 21 -28.30 -8.55 -2.26
C LEU A 21 -27.71 -7.23 -2.75
N ALA A 22 -26.81 -6.63 -1.95
CA ALA A 22 -26.06 -5.49 -2.40
C ALA A 22 -25.21 -5.92 -3.61
N ASN A 23 -25.21 -5.10 -4.67
CA ASN A 23 -24.41 -5.34 -5.85
C ASN A 23 -23.38 -4.22 -6.01
N THR A 24 -22.18 -4.57 -6.43
CA THR A 24 -21.15 -3.63 -6.85
C THR A 24 -21.52 -3.07 -8.23
N PRO A 25 -21.82 -1.78 -8.37
CA PRO A 25 -22.06 -1.16 -9.67
C PRO A 25 -20.77 -1.11 -10.49
N LYS A 26 -20.91 -1.06 -11.82
CA LYS A 26 -19.77 -0.81 -12.69
C LYS A 26 -19.24 0.60 -12.44
N ALA A 27 -17.92 0.74 -12.38
CA ALA A 27 -17.26 2.02 -12.34
C ALA A 27 -17.18 2.61 -13.76
N GLU A 28 -17.28 3.93 -13.86
CA GLU A 28 -17.13 4.68 -15.10
C GLU A 28 -16.24 5.89 -14.87
N ASN A 29 -15.83 6.54 -15.96
CA ASN A 29 -15.05 7.78 -15.96
C ASN A 29 -13.67 7.66 -15.31
N ASN A 30 -13.02 6.50 -15.48
CA ASN A 30 -11.62 6.33 -15.08
C ASN A 30 -10.75 7.37 -15.85
N PRO A 31 -9.95 8.21 -15.16
CA PRO A 31 -9.25 9.30 -15.82
C PRO A 31 -8.22 8.79 -16.83
N ALA A 32 -8.21 9.34 -18.04
CA ALA A 32 -7.26 8.96 -19.08
C ALA A 32 -5.81 9.05 -18.57
N GLY A 33 -5.04 7.98 -18.80
CA GLY A 33 -3.64 7.89 -18.36
C GLY A 33 -3.42 7.72 -16.86
N ALA A 34 -4.48 7.60 -16.04
CA ALA A 34 -4.31 7.24 -14.64
C ALA A 34 -3.69 5.84 -14.55
N HIS A 35 -2.59 5.76 -13.82
CA HIS A 35 -1.78 4.56 -13.67
C HIS A 35 -1.30 4.51 -12.21
N TYR A 36 -1.48 3.37 -11.58
CA TYR A 36 -1.02 3.11 -10.22
C TYR A 36 -0.28 1.78 -10.19
N LYS A 37 0.77 1.68 -9.38
CA LYS A 37 1.57 0.46 -9.26
C LYS A 37 1.97 0.25 -7.82
N THR A 38 1.92 -1.01 -7.37
CA THR A 38 2.56 -1.45 -6.14
C THR A 38 3.67 -2.42 -6.50
N GLU A 39 4.82 -2.26 -5.86
CA GLU A 39 5.96 -3.18 -5.97
C GLU A 39 6.15 -3.87 -4.62
N PHE A 40 6.24 -5.20 -4.66
CA PHE A 40 6.53 -6.05 -3.52
C PHE A 40 8.02 -6.35 -3.55
N ASP A 41 8.86 -5.38 -3.20
CA ASP A 41 10.32 -5.57 -3.09
C ASP A 41 10.72 -6.13 -1.71
N TYR A 42 9.73 -6.20 -0.81
CA TYR A 42 9.91 -6.67 0.56
C TYR A 42 9.74 -8.18 0.64
N VAL A 43 10.87 -8.88 0.71
CA VAL A 43 10.96 -10.18 1.34
C VAL A 43 10.62 -9.98 2.83
N ASP A 44 9.34 -10.14 3.18
CA ASP A 44 9.04 -10.73 4.48
C ASP A 44 9.51 -12.19 4.48
N GLN A 45 9.32 -12.90 5.58
CA GLN A 45 9.84 -14.26 5.80
C GLN A 45 9.40 -15.30 4.74
N THR A 46 8.59 -14.94 3.74
CA THR A 46 7.95 -15.85 2.79
C THR A 46 8.53 -15.88 1.37
N GLY A 47 9.32 -14.88 0.95
CA GLY A 47 10.07 -14.92 -0.32
C GLY A 47 9.35 -14.44 -1.59
N VAL A 48 8.17 -13.81 -1.47
CA VAL A 48 7.39 -13.30 -2.62
C VAL A 48 7.86 -11.90 -3.03
N TRP A 49 8.09 -11.67 -4.32
CA TRP A 49 8.42 -10.35 -4.85
C TRP A 49 7.82 -10.11 -6.24
N GLY A 50 7.72 -8.85 -6.68
CA GLY A 50 7.18 -8.52 -8.00
C GLY A 50 6.34 -7.25 -8.00
N PHE A 51 5.38 -7.13 -8.92
CA PHE A 51 4.53 -5.94 -9.00
C PHE A 51 3.09 -6.27 -9.37
N PHE A 52 2.19 -5.35 -9.03
CA PHE A 52 0.82 -5.30 -9.50
C PHE A 52 0.50 -3.85 -9.90
N GLU A 53 0.03 -3.64 -11.13
CA GLU A 53 -0.29 -2.34 -11.70
C GLU A 53 -1.74 -2.25 -12.18
N LEU A 54 -2.27 -1.02 -12.14
CA LEU A 54 -3.61 -0.62 -12.49
C LEU A 54 -3.53 0.54 -13.48
N LYS A 55 -4.11 0.39 -14.67
CA LYS A 55 -4.16 1.45 -15.70
C LYS A 55 -5.59 1.70 -16.10
N SER A 56 -5.95 2.95 -16.37
CA SER A 56 -7.28 3.22 -16.92
C SER A 56 -7.37 2.63 -18.33
N GLY A 57 -8.41 1.84 -18.58
CA GLY A 57 -8.73 1.36 -19.91
C GLY A 57 -9.03 2.51 -20.86
N ALA A 58 -8.76 2.30 -22.15
CA ALA A 58 -8.90 3.35 -23.17
C ALA A 58 -10.33 3.90 -23.29
N ASP A 59 -11.34 3.13 -22.88
CA ASP A 59 -12.75 3.52 -22.90
C ASP A 59 -13.22 4.25 -21.63
N GLY A 60 -12.35 4.38 -20.61
CA GLY A 60 -12.67 4.97 -19.31
C GLY A 60 -13.65 4.15 -18.47
N LYS A 61 -14.04 2.95 -18.90
CA LYS A 61 -15.02 2.06 -18.23
C LYS A 61 -14.35 0.88 -17.55
N THR A 62 -13.14 0.53 -17.96
CA THR A 62 -12.35 -0.51 -17.30
C THR A 62 -11.12 0.06 -16.61
N VAL A 63 -10.58 -0.74 -15.69
CA VAL A 63 -9.22 -0.65 -15.20
C VAL A 63 -8.51 -1.91 -15.68
N ASP A 64 -7.40 -1.74 -16.40
CA ASP A 64 -6.54 -2.81 -16.85
C ASP A 64 -5.52 -3.14 -15.75
N LEU A 65 -5.51 -4.39 -15.35
CA LEU A 65 -4.67 -4.97 -14.31
C LEU A 65 -3.54 -5.72 -15.00
N ASN A 66 -2.31 -5.54 -14.53
CA ASN A 66 -1.18 -6.38 -14.92
C ASN A 66 -0.34 -6.71 -13.68
N PHE A 67 0.14 -7.93 -13.60
CA PHE A 67 1.05 -8.30 -12.53
C PHE A 67 2.07 -9.33 -12.96
N LYS A 68 3.17 -9.33 -12.22
CA LYS A 68 4.18 -10.38 -12.25
C LYS A 68 4.67 -10.63 -10.83
N PHE A 69 4.46 -11.84 -10.33
CA PHE A 69 4.89 -12.28 -9.01
C PHE A 69 5.88 -13.44 -9.11
N ASN A 70 6.96 -13.33 -8.36
CA ASN A 70 8.04 -14.28 -8.28
C ASN A 70 8.17 -14.82 -6.86
N GLY A 71 8.62 -16.06 -6.71
CA GLY A 71 8.87 -16.65 -5.40
C GLY A 71 7.61 -17.07 -4.63
N ILE A 72 6.41 -16.93 -5.23
CA ILE A 72 5.14 -17.28 -4.58
C ILE A 72 5.10 -18.74 -4.11
N ALA A 73 5.68 -19.67 -4.88
CA ALA A 73 5.74 -21.09 -4.52
C ALA A 73 6.59 -21.36 -3.25
N LYS A 74 7.52 -20.47 -2.89
CA LYS A 74 8.37 -20.60 -1.69
C LYS A 74 7.62 -20.26 -0.40
N SER A 75 6.52 -19.50 -0.49
CA SER A 75 5.73 -19.10 0.66
C SER A 75 4.87 -20.21 1.27
N LYS A 76 4.83 -21.41 0.64
CA LYS A 76 4.11 -22.65 1.01
C LYS A 76 2.60 -22.48 1.27
N GLY A 77 1.80 -23.38 0.70
CA GLY A 77 0.35 -23.46 0.97
C GLY A 77 -0.52 -22.59 0.06
N GLY A 78 -0.35 -22.68 -1.26
CA GLY A 78 -1.35 -22.16 -2.21
C GLY A 78 -2.61 -23.04 -2.30
N PRO A 79 -3.63 -22.65 -3.10
CA PRO A 79 -3.64 -21.51 -4.01
C PRO A 79 -3.55 -20.16 -3.30
N PHE A 80 -3.00 -19.16 -3.98
CA PHE A 80 -2.84 -17.83 -3.42
C PHE A 80 -3.96 -16.91 -3.89
N THR A 81 -4.66 -16.31 -2.93
CA THR A 81 -5.65 -15.27 -3.23
C THR A 81 -5.00 -13.89 -3.11
N TYR A 82 -5.56 -12.92 -3.79
CA TYR A 82 -5.06 -11.56 -3.85
C TYR A 82 -6.22 -10.58 -3.92
N HIS A 83 -6.11 -9.52 -3.12
CA HIS A 83 -7.18 -8.57 -2.90
C HIS A 83 -6.64 -7.15 -2.77
N ILE A 84 -7.50 -6.18 -3.07
CA ILE A 84 -7.28 -4.79 -2.67
C ILE A 84 -7.92 -4.60 -1.31
N HIS A 85 -7.14 -4.12 -0.35
CA HIS A 85 -7.57 -3.90 1.03
C HIS A 85 -7.97 -2.45 1.28
N GLN A 86 -8.87 -2.25 2.24
CA GLN A 86 -9.52 -0.96 2.48
C GLN A 86 -8.59 0.14 3.00
N ASN A 87 -7.49 -0.22 3.68
CA ASN A 87 -6.53 0.73 4.23
C ASN A 87 -5.16 0.61 3.53
N PRO A 88 -4.38 1.70 3.46
CA PRO A 88 -2.98 1.60 3.09
C PRO A 88 -2.17 0.79 4.12
N LEU A 89 -1.14 0.09 3.66
CA LEU A 89 -0.10 -0.56 4.44
C LEU A 89 0.68 0.47 5.26
N VAL A 90 0.84 0.21 6.56
CA VAL A 90 1.69 0.98 7.48
C VAL A 90 2.97 0.19 7.75
N GLY A 91 4.12 0.80 7.44
CA GLY A 91 5.42 0.16 7.61
C GLY A 91 5.52 -1.10 6.75
N ARG A 92 5.68 -2.25 7.39
CA ARG A 92 5.83 -3.57 6.73
C ARG A 92 4.87 -4.63 7.27
N ASP A 93 3.89 -4.22 8.07
CA ASP A 93 2.91 -5.14 8.67
C ASP A 93 1.65 -5.20 7.83
N CYS A 94 1.50 -6.29 7.08
CA CYS A 94 0.33 -6.50 6.24
C CYS A 94 -0.99 -6.47 7.01
N ALA A 95 -1.03 -6.71 8.33
CA ALA A 95 -2.26 -6.64 9.13
C ALA A 95 -2.90 -5.24 9.12
N THR A 96 -2.08 -4.19 8.95
CA THR A 96 -2.51 -2.79 8.99
C THR A 96 -3.45 -2.40 7.84
N THR A 97 -3.46 -3.18 6.75
CA THR A 97 -4.32 -2.92 5.59
C THR A 97 -5.81 -3.18 5.86
N GLY A 98 -6.16 -3.78 7.00
CA GLY A 98 -7.54 -4.05 7.38
C GLY A 98 -8.18 -5.16 6.55
N GLY A 99 -9.49 -5.12 6.33
CA GLY A 99 -10.23 -6.07 5.49
C GLY A 99 -10.15 -5.74 3.99
N HIS A 100 -10.85 -6.54 3.18
CA HIS A 100 -11.00 -6.28 1.76
C HIS A 100 -11.73 -4.94 1.53
N PHE A 101 -11.44 -4.29 0.40
CA PHE A 101 -12.13 -3.07 0.04
C PHE A 101 -13.54 -3.37 -0.49
N ASP A 102 -14.53 -3.15 0.36
CA ASP A 102 -15.95 -3.35 0.05
C ASP A 102 -16.78 -2.08 0.32
N PRO A 103 -16.71 -1.06 -0.56
CA PRO A 103 -17.47 0.16 -0.38
C PRO A 103 -18.99 -0.04 -0.52
N TYR A 104 -19.47 -1.18 -1.03
CA TYR A 104 -20.89 -1.42 -1.27
C TYR A 104 -21.53 -2.43 -0.31
N GLY A 105 -20.73 -3.04 0.57
CA GLY A 105 -21.23 -3.98 1.60
C GLY A 105 -21.78 -5.28 1.00
N VAL A 106 -21.17 -5.75 -0.10
CA VAL A 106 -21.56 -6.99 -0.78
C VAL A 106 -21.09 -8.23 -0.01
N GLY A 107 -19.90 -8.16 0.59
CA GLY A 107 -19.24 -9.28 1.26
C GLY A 107 -18.77 -10.41 0.32
N THR A 108 -18.19 -11.45 0.90
CA THR A 108 -17.48 -12.53 0.17
C THR A 108 -18.35 -13.73 -0.23
N ALA A 109 -19.52 -13.91 0.38
CA ALA A 109 -20.28 -15.17 0.31
C ALA A 109 -20.75 -15.55 -1.11
N ASN A 110 -20.93 -14.56 -1.99
CA ASN A 110 -21.52 -14.75 -3.32
C ASN A 110 -20.56 -14.45 -4.47
N CYS A 111 -19.29 -14.13 -4.18
CA CYS A 111 -18.33 -13.84 -5.24
C CYS A 111 -17.91 -15.12 -5.96
N LYS A 112 -18.14 -15.14 -7.28
CA LYS A 112 -17.74 -16.22 -8.18
C LYS A 112 -17.24 -15.63 -9.48
N GLU A 113 -16.38 -16.39 -10.16
CA GLU A 113 -15.86 -16.02 -11.47
C GLU A 113 -17.02 -15.72 -12.44
N GLY A 114 -16.93 -14.59 -13.14
CA GLY A 114 -17.98 -14.12 -14.06
C GLY A 114 -19.18 -13.43 -13.39
N GLN A 115 -19.27 -13.41 -12.05
CA GLN A 115 -20.33 -12.73 -11.29
C GLN A 115 -19.81 -11.49 -10.56
N GLY A 116 -19.02 -10.65 -11.23
CA GLY A 116 -18.26 -9.58 -10.57
C GLY A 116 -19.08 -8.53 -9.80
N ALA A 117 -20.36 -8.36 -10.12
CA ALA A 117 -21.28 -7.51 -9.37
C ALA A 117 -21.60 -8.05 -7.96
N LEU A 118 -21.42 -9.36 -7.73
CA LEU A 118 -21.60 -10.02 -6.43
C LEU A 118 -20.29 -10.12 -5.64
N CYS A 119 -19.23 -9.46 -6.11
CA CYS A 119 -17.92 -9.43 -5.48
C CYS A 119 -17.67 -8.06 -4.86
N GLU A 120 -16.99 -8.05 -3.73
CA GLU A 120 -16.35 -6.86 -3.17
C GLU A 120 -15.47 -6.20 -4.24
N VAL A 121 -15.34 -4.86 -4.22
CA VAL A 121 -14.51 -4.15 -5.19
C VAL A 121 -13.07 -4.68 -5.19
N GLY A 122 -12.56 -5.01 -4.00
CA GLY A 122 -11.23 -5.56 -3.81
C GLY A 122 -11.07 -7.06 -4.00
N ASP A 123 -12.14 -7.85 -4.22
CA ASP A 123 -12.02 -9.31 -4.38
C ASP A 123 -11.66 -9.69 -5.83
N LEU A 124 -10.35 -9.64 -6.13
CA LEU A 124 -9.84 -9.94 -7.47
C LEU A 124 -9.75 -11.45 -7.73
N SER A 125 -9.37 -12.24 -6.73
CA SER A 125 -9.27 -13.69 -6.88
C SER A 125 -10.63 -14.36 -7.07
N GLY A 126 -11.68 -13.86 -6.43
CA GLY A 126 -13.04 -14.34 -6.64
C GLY A 126 -13.61 -13.92 -8.00
N ARG A 127 -13.25 -12.73 -8.51
CA ARG A 127 -13.67 -12.27 -9.85
C ARG A 127 -12.96 -12.98 -10.99
N PHE A 128 -11.64 -13.13 -10.85
CA PHE A 128 -10.78 -13.80 -11.81
C PHE A 128 -10.53 -15.19 -11.28
N ARG A 129 -9.29 -15.51 -10.90
CA ARG A 129 -8.92 -16.79 -10.30
C ARG A 129 -7.78 -16.59 -9.30
N PRO A 130 -7.71 -17.40 -8.25
CA PRO A 130 -6.51 -17.54 -7.42
C PRO A 130 -5.30 -17.96 -8.26
N ILE A 131 -4.10 -17.68 -7.76
CA ILE A 131 -2.85 -18.11 -8.39
C ILE A 131 -2.55 -19.56 -7.97
N SER A 132 -2.48 -20.46 -8.95
CA SER A 132 -2.09 -21.86 -8.78
C SER A 132 -0.56 -22.01 -8.72
N VAL A 133 -0.07 -22.95 -7.90
CA VAL A 133 1.36 -23.07 -7.54
C VAL A 133 2.23 -23.78 -8.59
N GLU A 134 1.82 -23.79 -9.84
CA GLU A 134 2.50 -24.57 -10.89
C GLU A 134 3.82 -23.92 -11.35
N ALA A 135 4.04 -22.64 -11.04
CA ALA A 135 5.24 -21.91 -11.42
C ALA A 135 5.76 -20.94 -10.34
N ASN A 136 7.10 -20.80 -10.29
CA ASN A 136 7.80 -19.82 -9.46
C ASN A 136 7.60 -18.36 -9.91
N VAL A 137 7.13 -18.17 -11.15
CA VAL A 137 6.83 -16.89 -11.77
C VAL A 137 5.39 -16.96 -12.26
N ASN A 138 4.57 -15.99 -11.87
CA ASN A 138 3.17 -15.89 -12.25
C ASN A 138 2.94 -14.52 -12.83
N GLU A 139 2.51 -14.48 -14.09
CA GLU A 139 2.27 -13.25 -14.82
C GLU A 139 0.88 -13.32 -15.43
N ASN A 140 0.08 -12.28 -15.25
CA ASN A 140 -1.25 -12.23 -15.81
C ASN A 140 -1.72 -10.79 -16.05
N SER A 141 -2.75 -10.67 -16.88
CA SER A 141 -3.39 -9.39 -17.18
C SER A 141 -4.90 -9.58 -17.34
N PHE A 142 -5.66 -8.67 -16.76
CA PHE A 142 -7.13 -8.70 -16.78
C PHE A 142 -7.68 -7.29 -16.92
N SER A 143 -8.97 -7.15 -17.24
CA SER A 143 -9.67 -5.87 -17.15
C SER A 143 -10.82 -6.01 -16.16
N ASP A 144 -10.93 -5.05 -15.25
CA ASP A 144 -12.00 -4.97 -14.25
C ASP A 144 -12.91 -3.78 -14.55
N GLN A 145 -14.22 -3.95 -14.38
CA GLN A 145 -15.24 -2.94 -14.68
C GLN A 145 -15.91 -2.35 -13.43
N TYR A 146 -15.44 -2.70 -12.23
CA TYR A 146 -16.10 -2.40 -10.95
C TYR A 146 -15.23 -1.55 -10.02
N MET A 147 -13.90 -1.63 -10.14
CA MET A 147 -12.97 -0.72 -9.49
C MET A 147 -12.79 0.58 -10.27
N SER A 148 -12.40 1.65 -9.57
CA SER A 148 -12.18 2.96 -10.20
C SER A 148 -10.80 3.55 -9.89
N LEU A 149 -10.26 4.29 -10.85
CA LEU A 149 -9.09 5.16 -10.71
C LEU A 149 -9.45 6.65 -10.64
N ASP A 150 -10.75 7.00 -10.61
CA ASP A 150 -11.23 8.36 -10.32
C ASP A 150 -11.29 8.57 -8.80
N PRO A 151 -10.51 9.51 -8.22
CA PRO A 151 -10.56 9.82 -6.79
C PRO A 151 -11.93 10.26 -6.25
N LYS A 152 -12.87 10.66 -7.13
CA LYS A 152 -14.23 11.02 -6.74
C LYS A 152 -15.18 9.82 -6.65
N ASN A 153 -14.79 8.67 -7.21
CA ASN A 153 -15.62 7.47 -7.24
C ASN A 153 -15.49 6.71 -5.90
N LYS A 154 -16.62 6.21 -5.38
CA LYS A 154 -16.64 5.41 -4.14
C LYS A 154 -15.81 4.13 -4.24
N ALA A 155 -15.64 3.60 -5.45
CA ALA A 155 -14.79 2.44 -5.76
C ALA A 155 -13.34 2.81 -6.08
N PHE A 156 -12.87 4.01 -5.71
CA PHE A 156 -11.49 4.43 -5.92
C PHE A 156 -10.49 3.52 -5.18
N VAL A 157 -9.59 2.90 -5.94
CA VAL A 157 -8.56 1.99 -5.41
C VAL A 157 -7.16 2.58 -5.39
N GLY A 158 -6.95 3.76 -5.99
CA GLY A 158 -5.62 4.35 -6.15
C GLY A 158 -4.94 4.80 -4.85
N ASP A 159 -5.67 4.89 -3.73
CA ASP A 159 -5.19 5.20 -2.38
C ASP A 159 -5.12 3.96 -1.45
N LYS A 160 -5.40 2.76 -1.99
CA LYS A 160 -5.51 1.51 -1.24
C LYS A 160 -4.22 0.70 -1.25
N SER A 161 -4.26 -0.48 -0.64
CA SER A 161 -3.16 -1.45 -0.66
C SER A 161 -3.58 -2.73 -1.36
N PHE A 162 -2.59 -3.47 -1.85
CA PHE A 162 -2.75 -4.81 -2.38
C PHE A 162 -2.17 -5.82 -1.40
N VAL A 163 -2.83 -6.97 -1.26
CA VAL A 163 -2.39 -8.05 -0.36
C VAL A 163 -2.54 -9.40 -1.06
N ILE A 164 -1.54 -10.26 -0.91
CA ILE A 164 -1.58 -11.67 -1.30
C ILE A 164 -1.73 -12.51 -0.03
N HIS A 165 -2.61 -13.50 -0.08
CA HIS A 165 -2.82 -14.49 0.97
C HIS A 165 -2.48 -15.89 0.47
N ASN A 166 -2.02 -16.75 1.37
CA ASN A 166 -1.96 -18.19 1.14
C ASN A 166 -3.33 -18.85 1.41
N ALA A 167 -3.44 -20.16 1.20
CA ALA A 167 -4.67 -20.94 1.39
C ALA A 167 -5.20 -20.94 2.83
N ASN A 168 -4.35 -20.62 3.82
CA ASN A 168 -4.73 -20.45 5.22
C ASN A 168 -5.14 -19.01 5.55
N SER A 169 -5.35 -18.16 4.53
CA SER A 169 -5.65 -16.73 4.66
C SER A 169 -4.55 -15.88 5.32
N THR A 170 -3.34 -16.43 5.50
CA THR A 170 -2.18 -15.67 5.98
C THR A 170 -1.73 -14.71 4.91
N ARG A 171 -1.51 -13.44 5.27
CA ARG A 171 -0.94 -12.41 4.37
C ARG A 171 0.54 -12.73 4.13
N VAL A 172 0.94 -12.89 2.88
CA VAL A 172 2.31 -13.28 2.47
C VAL A 172 3.02 -12.22 1.64
N ALA A 173 2.30 -11.22 1.14
CA ALA A 173 2.86 -10.03 0.54
C ALA A 173 1.85 -8.90 0.61
N CYS A 174 2.32 -7.67 0.75
CA CYS A 174 1.46 -6.49 0.71
C CYS A 174 2.24 -5.26 0.28
N GLY A 175 1.53 -4.27 -0.26
CA GLY A 175 2.13 -3.03 -0.73
C GLY A 175 1.08 -1.96 -1.00
N ASN A 176 1.50 -0.70 -0.93
CA ASN A 176 0.65 0.42 -1.29
C ASN A 176 0.73 0.66 -2.78
N PHE A 177 -0.41 1.02 -3.38
CA PHE A 177 -0.36 1.62 -4.71
C PHE A 177 0.50 2.90 -4.67
N VAL A 178 1.05 3.28 -5.80
CA VAL A 178 1.71 4.56 -6.01
C VAL A 178 1.26 5.02 -7.37
N LYS A 179 0.71 6.24 -7.45
CA LYS A 179 0.37 6.83 -8.74
C LYS A 179 1.63 6.96 -9.59
N ILE A 180 1.66 6.24 -10.69
CA ILE A 180 2.64 6.42 -11.74
C ILE A 180 2.08 7.51 -12.63
N ASN A 181 2.76 8.65 -12.69
CA ASN A 181 2.43 9.65 -13.68
C ASN A 181 2.64 8.99 -15.05
N GLY A 182 1.54 8.54 -15.67
CA GLY A 182 1.52 8.17 -17.08
C GLY A 182 2.18 9.31 -17.83
N GLY A 183 3.07 8.99 -18.77
CA GLY A 183 3.77 9.96 -19.59
C GLY A 183 2.78 10.85 -20.31
N ASN A 184 2.32 11.89 -19.62
CA ASN A 184 1.73 13.04 -20.22
C ASN A 184 2.96 13.85 -20.62
N THR A 185 3.19 13.90 -21.92
CA THR A 185 3.90 14.98 -22.60
C THR A 185 3.18 16.32 -22.38
N GLY A 186 2.86 16.64 -21.13
CA GLY A 186 2.72 18.01 -20.69
C GLY A 186 4.07 18.63 -20.97
N SER A 187 4.05 19.51 -21.97
CA SER A 187 5.20 20.17 -22.55
C SER A 187 6.18 20.54 -21.45
N THR A 188 7.20 19.70 -21.25
CA THR A 188 8.43 20.14 -20.62
C THR A 188 8.88 21.28 -21.51
N PRO A 189 9.10 22.48 -20.97
CA PRO A 189 10.12 23.32 -21.56
C PRO A 189 11.36 22.43 -21.60
N SER A 190 11.68 21.92 -22.78
CA SER A 190 12.98 21.32 -23.07
C SER A 190 13.97 22.47 -22.93
N GLN A 191 14.35 22.75 -21.69
CA GLN A 191 15.36 23.74 -21.40
C GLN A 191 16.67 22.98 -21.27
N ASN A 192 17.51 23.23 -22.25
CA ASN A 192 18.87 22.76 -22.32
C ASN A 192 19.64 23.42 -21.17
N GLY A 193 20.18 22.66 -20.22
CA GLY A 193 21.16 23.13 -19.22
C GLY A 193 20.78 24.38 -18.42
N THR A 194 19.52 24.53 -17.99
CA THR A 194 19.09 25.72 -17.24
C THR A 194 19.11 25.45 -15.74
N ALA A 195 19.47 26.47 -14.95
CA ALA A 195 19.48 26.45 -13.50
C ALA A 195 18.16 25.91 -12.92
N ALA A 196 18.25 24.95 -11.99
CA ALA A 196 17.11 24.39 -11.29
C ALA A 196 16.38 25.50 -10.49
N PRO A 197 15.06 25.69 -10.69
CA PRO A 197 14.30 26.65 -9.91
C PRO A 197 14.18 26.18 -8.46
N GLN A 198 14.14 27.14 -7.52
CA GLN A 198 13.82 26.82 -6.14
C GLN A 198 12.38 26.29 -6.04
N THR A 199 12.19 25.19 -5.32
CA THR A 199 10.89 24.55 -5.16
C THR A 199 10.06 25.29 -4.11
N THR A 200 8.76 25.37 -4.37
CA THR A 200 7.76 25.94 -3.46
C THR A 200 6.51 25.07 -3.50
N GLY A 201 5.61 25.24 -2.53
CA GLY A 201 4.36 24.47 -2.48
C GLY A 201 4.53 23.03 -2.00
N ASN A 202 5.67 22.69 -1.39
CA ASN A 202 5.85 21.38 -0.77
C ASN A 202 4.79 21.15 0.33
N PRO A 203 4.04 20.03 0.30
CA PRO A 203 2.91 19.82 1.19
C PRO A 203 3.36 19.66 2.64
N ALA A 204 2.74 20.45 3.53
CA ALA A 204 2.96 20.36 4.97
C ALA A 204 2.44 19.03 5.53
N GLY A 205 3.12 18.51 6.56
CA GLY A 205 2.74 17.25 7.19
C GLY A 205 3.00 16.02 6.32
N VAL A 206 3.80 16.13 5.26
CA VAL A 206 4.26 14.99 4.46
C VAL A 206 5.74 14.74 4.73
N VAL A 207 6.09 13.48 4.98
CA VAL A 207 7.46 13.01 5.17
C VAL A 207 7.71 11.82 4.25
N TYR A 208 8.75 11.90 3.43
CA TYR A 208 9.30 10.76 2.72
C TYR A 208 10.54 10.25 3.45
N ARG A 209 10.61 8.94 3.68
CA ARG A 209 11.71 8.30 4.40
C ARG A 209 12.23 7.12 3.60
N ALA A 210 13.54 7.08 3.41
CA ALA A 210 14.26 5.93 2.91
C ALA A 210 15.09 5.35 4.05
N ASP A 211 14.83 4.10 4.40
CA ASP A 211 15.60 3.36 5.40
C ASP A 211 16.62 2.49 4.67
N ILE A 212 17.91 2.79 4.89
CA ILE A 212 19.02 1.99 4.38
C ILE A 212 19.18 0.82 5.34
N ASP A 213 18.28 -0.15 5.18
CA ASP A 213 18.27 -1.41 5.91
C ASP A 213 19.22 -2.38 5.20
N TRP A 214 20.27 -2.81 5.91
CA TRP A 214 21.36 -3.54 5.30
C TRP A 214 21.11 -5.06 5.21
N LEU A 215 21.31 -5.61 4.01
CA LEU A 215 21.67 -7.01 3.74
C LEU A 215 22.65 -6.96 2.55
N ASP A 216 23.92 -7.37 2.73
CA ASP A 216 25.09 -6.73 2.09
C ASP A 216 26.47 -7.21 2.64
N GLN A 217 27.63 -6.75 2.14
CA GLN A 217 29.01 -7.07 2.62
C GLN A 217 29.82 -5.87 3.15
N ASN A 218 29.36 -4.61 2.92
CA ASN A 218 30.01 -3.38 3.36
C ASN A 218 29.54 -2.76 4.71
N GLY A 219 28.37 -3.13 5.22
CA GLY A 219 27.86 -2.80 6.55
C GLY A 219 27.25 -1.39 6.71
N ILE A 220 26.96 -0.69 5.61
CA ILE A 220 26.43 0.67 5.64
C ILE A 220 24.92 0.62 5.92
N ASP A 221 24.48 1.31 6.97
CA ASP A 221 23.07 1.47 7.32
C ASP A 221 22.74 2.96 7.59
N GLY A 222 21.46 3.26 7.74
CA GLY A 222 21.03 4.61 8.08
C GLY A 222 19.63 4.94 7.61
N PHE A 223 19.31 6.22 7.58
CA PHE A 223 18.05 6.71 7.04
C PHE A 223 18.25 8.05 6.33
N PHE A 224 17.30 8.36 5.46
CA PHE A 224 17.15 9.66 4.83
C PHE A 224 15.70 10.08 4.88
N GLU A 225 15.41 11.20 5.53
CA GLU A 225 14.09 11.80 5.63
C GLU A 225 14.03 13.13 4.91
N ALA A 226 12.87 13.40 4.32
CA ALA A 226 12.58 14.62 3.58
C ALA A 226 11.17 15.08 3.91
N LYS A 227 11.02 16.36 4.26
CA LYS A 227 9.73 17.00 4.53
C LYS A 227 9.70 18.41 3.96
N ALA A 228 8.54 19.06 3.95
CA ALA A 228 8.43 20.44 3.49
C ALA A 228 9.30 21.37 4.35
N GLY A 229 10.10 22.22 3.70
CA GLY A 229 10.76 23.34 4.37
C GLY A 229 9.75 24.39 4.82
N LYS A 230 10.23 25.40 5.56
CA LYS A 230 9.38 26.48 6.08
C LYS A 230 8.58 27.14 4.95
N ASP A 231 7.28 27.34 5.20
CA ASP A 231 6.33 27.92 4.25
C ASP A 231 6.24 27.16 2.91
N GLY A 232 6.57 25.86 2.91
CA GLY A 232 6.55 24.99 1.73
C GLY A 232 7.70 25.25 0.74
N LYS A 233 8.71 26.03 1.12
CA LYS A 233 9.88 26.36 0.29
C LYS A 233 11.02 25.39 0.52
N GLY A 234 11.51 24.77 -0.55
CA GLY A 234 12.53 23.74 -0.47
C GLY A 234 12.07 22.50 0.30
N THR A 235 12.96 21.52 0.38
CA THR A 235 12.75 20.29 1.14
C THR A 235 13.72 20.27 2.31
N GLU A 236 13.21 20.20 3.54
CA GLU A 236 14.04 19.97 4.72
C GLU A 236 14.46 18.50 4.73
N LEU A 237 15.76 18.29 4.68
CA LEU A 237 16.41 16.98 4.74
C LEU A 237 16.87 16.73 6.18
N ASN A 238 16.68 15.50 6.64
CA ASN A 238 17.24 14.97 7.88
C ASN A 238 17.75 13.57 7.58
N TYR A 239 19.06 13.35 7.62
CA TYR A 239 19.61 12.04 7.30
C TYR A 239 20.76 11.69 8.22
N LYS A 240 20.97 10.39 8.36
CA LYS A 240 22.09 9.81 9.09
C LYS A 240 22.53 8.54 8.40
N PHE A 241 23.81 8.48 8.05
CA PHE A 241 24.48 7.30 7.53
C PHE A 241 25.52 6.83 8.54
N ASN A 242 25.56 5.52 8.78
CA ASN A 242 26.54 4.90 9.66
C ASN A 242 27.47 3.99 8.87
N ASN A 243 28.60 3.71 9.50
CA ASN A 243 29.63 2.82 8.99
C ASN A 243 30.17 3.21 7.60
N LEU A 244 30.23 4.52 7.32
CA LEU A 244 30.93 5.09 6.17
C LEU A 244 32.45 5.16 6.45
N THR A 245 33.01 4.02 6.84
CA THR A 245 34.44 3.83 7.11
C THR A 245 34.96 2.68 6.27
N GLY A 246 36.11 2.89 5.63
CA GLY A 246 36.79 1.84 4.88
C GLY A 246 37.49 2.37 3.64
N PRO A 247 38.07 1.46 2.83
CA PRO A 247 38.80 1.83 1.61
C PRO A 247 37.91 2.46 0.51
N GLY A 248 36.59 2.47 0.70
CA GLY A 248 35.64 3.10 -0.20
C GLY A 248 35.46 4.62 0.00
N ALA A 249 36.06 5.22 1.03
CA ALA A 249 35.99 6.65 1.25
C ALA A 249 36.84 7.45 0.23
N PRO A 250 36.49 8.72 -0.07
CA PRO A 250 35.28 9.40 0.38
C PRO A 250 34.04 8.89 -0.37
N TYR A 251 32.92 8.77 0.33
CA TYR A 251 31.66 8.30 -0.23
C TYR A 251 30.86 9.46 -0.83
N ALA A 252 30.25 9.23 -1.98
CA ALA A 252 29.27 10.13 -2.57
C ALA A 252 27.85 9.61 -2.31
N TYR A 253 26.86 10.49 -2.33
CA TYR A 253 25.46 10.17 -2.07
C TYR A 253 24.55 11.03 -2.96
N HIS A 254 23.61 10.38 -3.64
CA HIS A 254 22.76 11.02 -4.64
C HIS A 254 21.33 10.47 -4.59
N ILE A 255 20.37 11.30 -4.95
CA ILE A 255 19.00 10.85 -5.24
C ILE A 255 18.96 10.38 -6.70
N HIS A 256 18.49 9.16 -6.93
CA HIS A 256 18.44 8.51 -8.23
C HIS A 256 17.02 8.47 -8.81
N GLU A 257 16.90 8.35 -10.13
CA GLU A 257 15.63 8.50 -10.86
C GLU A 257 14.61 7.38 -10.64
N LYS A 258 15.04 6.20 -10.18
CA LYS A 258 14.19 5.03 -10.00
C LYS A 258 14.30 4.47 -8.58
N PRO A 259 13.23 3.85 -8.05
CA PRO A 259 13.33 3.10 -6.80
C PRO A 259 14.32 1.94 -6.94
N VAL A 260 14.79 1.43 -5.80
CA VAL A 260 15.57 0.19 -5.71
C VAL A 260 14.64 -0.99 -5.93
N THR A 261 14.94 -1.84 -6.90
CA THR A 261 14.26 -3.12 -7.16
C THR A 261 15.25 -4.27 -6.95
N ASN A 262 14.74 -5.44 -6.52
CA ASN A 262 15.56 -6.66 -6.30
C ASN A 262 16.76 -6.48 -5.35
N ARG A 263 16.73 -5.47 -4.47
CA ARG A 263 17.89 -5.05 -3.64
C ARG A 263 19.16 -4.77 -4.46
N ASP A 264 19.00 -4.47 -5.74
CA ASP A 264 20.10 -4.13 -6.63
C ASP A 264 20.16 -2.62 -6.80
N CYS A 265 21.19 -1.99 -6.23
CA CYS A 265 21.37 -0.55 -6.38
C CYS A 265 21.54 -0.13 -7.85
N ASN A 266 21.89 -1.02 -8.78
CA ASN A 266 21.97 -0.68 -10.21
C ASN A 266 20.60 -0.42 -10.84
N SER A 267 19.52 -0.91 -10.24
CA SER A 267 18.15 -0.67 -10.73
C SER A 267 17.70 0.79 -10.64
N THR A 268 18.40 1.61 -9.85
CA THR A 268 17.98 2.99 -9.59
C THR A 268 18.23 3.96 -10.76
N ALA A 269 18.82 3.49 -11.87
CA ALA A 269 19.19 4.29 -13.04
C ALA A 269 20.15 5.44 -12.70
N GLY A 270 20.06 6.59 -13.38
CA GLY A 270 20.93 7.76 -13.17
C GLY A 270 20.50 8.64 -12.00
N HIS A 271 21.21 9.76 -11.80
CA HIS A 271 20.85 10.78 -10.81
C HIS A 271 19.56 11.50 -11.21
N LEU A 272 18.77 11.94 -10.23
CA LEU A 272 17.59 12.78 -10.48
C LEU A 272 18.00 14.10 -11.12
N ASN A 273 17.79 14.23 -12.43
CA ASN A 273 18.23 15.37 -13.22
C ASN A 273 17.14 15.93 -14.18
N PRO A 274 16.00 16.40 -13.66
CA PRO A 274 14.88 16.86 -14.47
C PRO A 274 15.20 18.09 -15.34
N TYR A 275 16.25 18.85 -15.00
CA TYR A 275 16.67 20.07 -15.70
C TYR A 275 17.94 19.88 -16.57
N LYS A 276 18.38 18.63 -16.73
CA LYS A 276 19.53 18.27 -17.60
C LYS A 276 20.80 19.07 -17.30
N ALA A 277 21.07 19.27 -16.01
CA ALA A 277 22.32 19.82 -15.54
C ALA A 277 23.49 18.91 -15.95
N PRO A 278 24.72 19.46 -16.12
CA PRO A 278 25.89 18.64 -16.38
C PRO A 278 26.20 17.71 -15.20
N ALA A 279 26.72 16.52 -15.50
CA ALA A 279 27.04 15.50 -14.49
C ALA A 279 28.08 15.95 -13.44
N LYS A 280 28.91 16.94 -13.77
CA LYS A 280 29.85 17.54 -12.80
C LYS A 280 29.23 18.82 -12.25
N CYS A 281 28.81 18.78 -10.98
CA CYS A 281 28.46 19.97 -10.24
C CYS A 281 29.68 20.90 -10.12
N SER A 282 29.59 22.05 -10.77
CA SER A 282 30.61 23.10 -10.69
C SER A 282 29.92 24.47 -10.70
N GLY A 283 30.32 25.33 -9.76
CA GLY A 283 29.70 26.63 -9.58
C GLY A 283 28.46 26.61 -8.68
N PRO A 284 27.45 27.47 -8.93
CA PRO A 284 26.26 27.58 -8.09
C PRO A 284 25.43 26.29 -8.04
N LYS A 285 24.81 26.01 -6.89
CA LYS A 285 24.11 24.74 -6.60
C LYS A 285 22.91 24.49 -7.51
N GLU A 286 22.27 25.54 -8.01
CA GLU A 286 21.18 25.51 -8.99
C GLU A 286 21.62 24.92 -10.34
N ASN A 287 22.92 24.95 -10.67
CA ASN A 287 23.44 24.42 -11.92
C ASN A 287 23.85 22.95 -11.82
N CYS A 288 23.65 22.33 -10.66
CA CYS A 288 23.96 20.93 -10.41
C CYS A 288 22.72 20.07 -10.62
N GLU A 289 22.92 18.77 -10.87
CA GLU A 289 21.80 17.84 -10.92
C GLU A 289 21.02 17.94 -9.60
N VAL A 290 19.69 17.93 -9.68
CA VAL A 290 18.84 18.14 -8.52
C VAL A 290 19.16 17.10 -7.44
N GLY A 291 19.37 15.84 -7.83
CA GLY A 291 19.75 14.74 -6.96
C GLY A 291 21.23 14.68 -6.57
N ASP A 292 22.11 15.53 -7.09
CA ASP A 292 23.55 15.50 -6.78
C ASP A 292 23.85 16.26 -5.47
N LEU A 293 23.58 15.60 -4.35
CA LEU A 293 23.83 16.18 -3.02
C LEU A 293 25.33 16.25 -2.71
N SER A 294 26.12 15.23 -3.04
CA SER A 294 27.57 15.26 -2.83
C SER A 294 28.29 16.32 -3.65
N GLY A 295 27.88 16.58 -4.88
CA GLY A 295 28.41 17.68 -5.67
C GLY A 295 28.12 19.05 -5.05
N LYS A 296 26.93 19.22 -4.44
CA LYS A 296 26.52 20.48 -3.80
C LYS A 296 27.14 20.70 -2.41
N TYR A 297 27.23 19.64 -1.60
CA TYR A 297 27.53 19.73 -0.16
C TYR A 297 28.82 19.00 0.25
N GLY A 298 29.46 18.31 -0.68
CA GLY A 298 30.69 17.53 -0.45
C GLY A 298 30.43 16.04 -0.27
N THR A 299 31.45 15.27 -0.58
CA THR A 299 31.53 13.84 -0.24
C THR A 299 31.88 13.67 1.24
N VAL A 300 31.69 12.46 1.77
CA VAL A 300 31.85 12.16 3.19
C VAL A 300 32.96 11.14 3.43
N ASP A 301 33.81 11.43 4.41
CA ASP A 301 34.79 10.50 4.98
C ASP A 301 34.68 10.54 6.51
N ALA A 302 33.62 9.92 7.02
CA ALA A 302 33.31 9.93 8.45
C ALA A 302 32.52 8.67 8.81
N LYS A 303 32.88 7.99 9.92
CA LYS A 303 32.17 6.79 10.38
C LYS A 303 30.68 6.96 10.54
N VAL A 304 30.25 8.12 11.02
CA VAL A 304 28.85 8.51 11.14
C VAL A 304 28.74 9.89 10.53
N TYR A 305 27.78 10.06 9.64
CA TYR A 305 27.50 11.33 8.98
C TYR A 305 26.03 11.64 9.11
N ALA A 306 25.71 12.82 9.63
CA ALA A 306 24.34 13.24 9.85
C ALA A 306 24.22 14.75 9.59
N GLU A 307 23.15 15.15 8.93
CA GLU A 307 22.89 16.54 8.58
C GLU A 307 21.40 16.86 8.71
N THR A 308 21.11 18.14 8.90
CA THR A 308 19.76 18.67 8.79
C THR A 308 19.80 20.07 8.17
N PHE A 309 19.21 20.23 7.00
CA PHE A 309 19.16 21.50 6.29
C PHE A 309 18.05 21.52 5.24
N VAL A 310 17.74 22.70 4.69
CA VAL A 310 16.79 22.85 3.58
C VAL A 310 17.53 22.81 2.25
N GLU A 311 17.22 21.81 1.43
CA GLU A 311 17.67 21.72 0.03
C GLU A 311 16.64 22.45 -0.85
N PRO A 312 17.01 23.57 -1.51
CA PRO A 312 16.04 24.45 -2.14
C PRO A 312 15.52 23.95 -3.50
N TYR A 313 16.13 22.93 -4.10
CA TYR A 313 15.86 22.45 -5.46
C TYR A 313 15.15 21.10 -5.49
N LEU A 314 15.14 20.34 -4.39
CA LEU A 314 14.35 19.11 -4.22
C LEU A 314 12.89 19.42 -3.90
N SER A 315 11.99 18.54 -4.32
CA SER A 315 10.56 18.63 -4.05
C SER A 315 10.02 17.33 -3.45
N ILE A 316 9.05 17.47 -2.54
CA ILE A 316 8.16 16.40 -2.08
C ILE A 316 6.72 16.59 -2.59
N ASP A 317 6.46 17.61 -3.41
CA ASP A 317 5.24 17.72 -4.21
C ASP A 317 5.32 16.82 -5.45
N GLN A 318 4.34 15.90 -5.57
CA GLN A 318 4.20 14.93 -6.67
C GLN A 318 4.04 15.58 -8.05
N GLY A 319 3.55 16.82 -8.11
CA GLY A 319 3.41 17.56 -9.37
C GLY A 319 4.71 18.19 -9.88
N ASN A 320 5.77 18.20 -9.06
CA ASN A 320 7.01 18.88 -9.37
C ASN A 320 8.01 17.94 -10.10
N PRO A 321 8.71 18.41 -11.15
CA PRO A 321 9.75 17.60 -11.81
C PRO A 321 10.90 17.13 -10.88
N ALA A 322 11.17 17.88 -9.81
CA ALA A 322 12.16 17.54 -8.77
C ALA A 322 11.61 16.64 -7.66
N PHE A 323 10.45 15.98 -7.88
CA PHE A 323 9.82 15.10 -6.90
C PHE A 323 10.67 13.89 -6.55
N ILE A 324 10.90 13.68 -5.26
CA ILE A 324 11.75 12.59 -4.74
C ILE A 324 10.96 11.41 -4.17
N GLY A 325 9.65 11.53 -3.96
CA GLY A 325 8.91 10.60 -3.10
C GLY A 325 8.70 9.18 -3.65
N ASP A 326 9.00 8.97 -4.93
CA ASP A 326 9.03 7.68 -5.65
C ASP A 326 10.45 7.33 -6.16
N LYS A 327 11.47 8.01 -5.61
CA LYS A 327 12.88 7.88 -6.01
C LYS A 327 13.66 7.05 -5.00
N SER A 328 14.98 7.02 -5.14
CA SER A 328 15.87 6.35 -4.19
C SER A 328 17.06 7.22 -3.80
N ILE A 329 17.64 6.95 -2.62
CA ILE A 329 18.95 7.45 -2.21
C ILE A 329 19.97 6.34 -2.49
N VAL A 330 21.12 6.69 -3.06
CA VAL A 330 22.23 5.77 -3.35
C VAL A 330 23.52 6.36 -2.80
N ILE A 331 24.32 5.52 -2.17
CA ILE A 331 25.67 5.84 -1.69
C ILE A 331 26.66 5.11 -2.61
N HIS A 332 27.67 5.85 -3.06
CA HIS A 332 28.76 5.37 -3.89
C HIS A 332 30.09 5.42 -3.13
N ASP A 333 30.99 4.47 -3.38
CA ASP A 333 32.38 4.60 -2.98
C ASP A 333 33.16 5.57 -3.88
N LYS A 334 34.43 5.81 -3.54
CA LYS A 334 35.36 6.68 -4.28
C LYS A 334 35.57 6.30 -5.74
N ASP A 335 35.31 5.05 -6.12
CA ASP A 335 35.44 4.54 -7.48
C ASP A 335 34.10 4.64 -8.25
N GLY A 336 33.06 5.19 -7.60
CA GLY A 336 31.73 5.38 -8.16
C GLY A 336 30.84 4.13 -8.08
N LYS A 337 31.28 3.05 -7.43
CA LYS A 337 30.47 1.84 -7.26
C LYS A 337 29.38 2.10 -6.23
N ARG A 338 28.16 1.65 -6.53
CA ARG A 338 27.01 1.72 -5.60
C ARG A 338 27.24 0.72 -4.45
N VAL A 339 27.25 1.21 -3.22
CA VAL A 339 27.57 0.42 -2.02
C VAL A 339 26.44 0.35 -1.00
N ALA A 340 25.44 1.23 -1.11
CA ALA A 340 24.18 1.15 -0.37
C ALA A 340 23.09 1.93 -1.11
N CYS A 341 21.83 1.55 -0.92
CA CYS A 341 20.70 2.27 -1.51
C CYS A 341 19.40 1.96 -0.78
N ALA A 342 18.44 2.88 -0.87
CA ALA A 342 17.08 2.67 -0.37
C ALA A 342 16.07 3.50 -1.17
N SER A 343 14.85 2.96 -1.33
CA SER A 343 13.72 3.67 -1.93
C SER A 343 13.04 4.59 -0.91
N PHE A 344 12.52 5.73 -1.35
CA PHE A 344 11.69 6.59 -0.52
C PHE A 344 10.29 6.01 -0.32
N MET A 345 9.77 6.13 0.91
CA MET A 345 8.42 5.74 1.28
C MET A 345 7.72 6.90 2.00
N GLY A 346 6.51 7.25 1.55
CA GLY A 346 5.76 8.40 2.06
C GLY A 346 4.90 8.12 3.30
N LYS A 347 4.88 9.07 4.24
CA LYS A 347 4.01 9.10 5.43
C LYS A 347 3.49 10.52 5.67
N LEU A 348 2.21 10.67 6.00
CA LEU A 348 1.62 11.84 6.63
C LEU A 348 2.01 11.91 8.12
N VAL A 349 2.35 13.10 8.59
CA VAL A 349 2.51 13.46 9.99
C VAL A 349 1.39 14.43 10.33
N LYS A 350 0.49 14.02 11.23
CA LYS A 350 -0.62 14.84 11.69
C LYS A 350 -0.10 15.93 12.66
N PRO A 351 -0.87 17.03 12.86
CA PRO A 351 -0.50 18.10 13.80
C PRO A 351 -0.29 17.64 15.24
N ASP A 352 -0.88 16.51 15.63
CA ASP A 352 -0.71 15.88 16.96
C ASP A 352 0.56 15.01 17.08
N GLY A 353 1.41 15.00 16.04
CA GLY A 353 2.64 14.21 15.99
C GLY A 353 2.44 12.74 15.62
N THR A 354 1.20 12.28 15.44
CA THR A 354 0.93 10.91 14.99
C THR A 354 1.24 10.75 13.50
N THR A 355 1.76 9.59 13.11
CA THR A 355 2.10 9.31 11.71
C THR A 355 1.08 8.37 11.09
N GLN A 356 0.64 8.67 9.87
CA GLN A 356 -0.27 7.88 9.05
C GLN A 356 0.40 7.77 7.67
N PRO A 357 0.49 6.62 6.99
CA PRO A 357 1.05 6.57 5.64
C PRO A 357 0.34 7.53 4.68
N LEU A 358 1.07 8.09 3.70
CA LEU A 358 0.43 8.90 2.67
C LEU A 358 -0.56 8.01 1.89
N PRO A 359 -1.81 8.45 1.67
CA PRO A 359 -2.67 7.82 0.68
C PRO A 359 -1.97 7.91 -0.67
N ALA A 360 -2.05 6.84 -1.46
CA ALA A 360 -1.34 6.65 -2.72
C ALA A 360 -1.76 7.58 -3.88
N GLY A 361 -2.52 8.63 -3.59
CA GLY A 361 -2.93 9.67 -4.52
C GLY A 361 -3.08 11.03 -3.82
N GLY A 362 -1.95 11.68 -3.51
CA GLY A 362 -1.87 13.11 -3.22
C GLY A 362 -2.52 13.60 -1.92
N VAL A 363 -1.88 14.61 -1.33
CA VAL A 363 -2.53 15.51 -0.37
C VAL A 363 -3.51 16.39 -1.17
N PRO A 364 -4.75 16.63 -0.72
CA PRO A 364 -5.58 17.68 -1.31
C PRO A 364 -4.80 18.98 -1.26
N GLY A 365 -4.51 19.57 -2.43
CA GLY A 365 -3.73 20.79 -2.54
C GLY A 365 -4.26 21.85 -1.59
N SER A 366 -3.36 22.44 -0.79
CA SER A 366 -3.66 23.61 0.02
C SER A 366 -4.06 24.75 -0.92
N SER A 367 -5.36 24.91 -1.16
CA SER A 367 -5.86 26.09 -1.85
C SER A 367 -5.73 27.28 -0.90
N THR A 368 -4.68 28.06 -1.09
CA THR A 368 -4.66 29.42 -0.59
C THR A 368 -5.60 30.24 -1.47
N ASN A 369 -6.80 30.51 -0.99
CA ASN A 369 -7.49 31.74 -1.38
C ASN A 369 -8.34 32.27 -0.24
N GLY A 370 -7.98 33.48 0.21
CA GLY A 370 -8.69 34.21 1.23
C GLY A 370 -9.90 34.95 0.66
N THR A 371 -10.79 35.29 1.60
CA THR A 371 -11.82 36.35 1.56
C THR A 371 -13.18 35.99 0.95
N SER A 372 -14.16 35.74 1.81
CA SER A 372 -15.24 36.69 2.14
C SER A 372 -16.38 35.93 2.82
N GLY A 373 -16.80 36.39 3.99
CA GLY A 373 -17.86 35.76 4.76
C GLY A 373 -19.24 35.90 4.13
N THR A 374 -20.15 35.01 4.53
CA THR A 374 -21.49 35.39 4.99
C THR A 374 -22.08 34.27 5.84
N ASN A 375 -22.79 34.71 6.87
CA ASN A 375 -23.50 33.99 7.90
C ASN A 375 -24.54 33.03 7.31
N GLY A 376 -24.63 31.80 7.84
CA GLY A 376 -25.56 30.79 7.36
C GLY A 376 -25.84 29.73 8.43
N THR A 377 -26.67 30.10 9.41
CA THR A 377 -27.26 29.23 10.42
C THR A 377 -28.03 28.09 9.74
N VAL A 378 -27.66 26.83 9.98
CA VAL A 378 -28.48 25.66 9.64
C VAL A 378 -28.73 24.84 10.89
N THR A 379 -29.99 24.82 11.28
CA THR A 379 -30.62 24.09 12.38
C THR A 379 -30.63 22.59 12.13
N THR A 380 -30.17 21.80 13.10
CA THR A 380 -30.36 20.34 13.16
C THR A 380 -31.64 20.00 13.95
N PRO A 381 -32.54 19.11 13.46
CA PRO A 381 -33.59 18.52 14.27
C PRO A 381 -33.07 17.31 15.06
N GLY A 382 -33.36 17.27 16.36
CA GLY A 382 -32.93 16.24 17.29
C GLY A 382 -33.72 14.93 17.23
N SER A 383 -33.07 13.86 17.69
CA SER A 383 -33.69 12.56 18.02
C SER A 383 -33.88 12.43 19.54
N PRO A 384 -34.96 11.78 20.01
CA PRO A 384 -35.35 11.75 21.43
C PRO A 384 -34.61 10.66 22.25
N PRO A 385 -34.54 10.79 23.59
CA PRO A 385 -33.88 9.83 24.47
C PRO A 385 -34.83 8.70 24.89
N SER A 386 -34.35 7.45 24.88
CA SER A 386 -35.05 6.32 25.52
C SER A 386 -34.47 6.05 26.91
N THR A 387 -35.36 6.02 27.89
CA THR A 387 -35.14 5.73 29.30
C THR A 387 -35.12 4.21 29.54
N GLY A 388 -34.05 3.68 30.12
CA GLY A 388 -34.01 2.32 30.68
C GLY A 388 -34.08 2.36 32.21
N PRO A 389 -34.87 1.48 32.87
CA PRO A 389 -34.83 1.34 34.31
C PRO A 389 -34.01 0.11 34.77
N GLY A 390 -33.17 0.34 35.77
CA GLY A 390 -33.19 -0.43 37.02
C GLY A 390 -32.58 -1.84 37.03
N SER A 391 -31.33 -1.92 37.48
CA SER A 391 -30.71 -3.10 38.08
C SER A 391 -31.22 -3.32 39.52
N PRO A 392 -31.15 -4.55 40.08
CA PRO A 392 -30.68 -4.67 41.45
C PRO A 392 -29.56 -5.72 41.65
N SER A 393 -28.79 -5.42 42.69
CA SER A 393 -27.56 -6.05 43.21
C SER A 393 -27.77 -7.43 43.85
N GLY A 394 -26.69 -8.25 43.92
CA GLY A 394 -26.67 -9.47 44.73
C GLY A 394 -25.43 -10.38 44.56
N THR A 395 -24.35 -10.01 45.24
CA THR A 395 -23.26 -10.76 45.92
C THR A 395 -22.88 -12.22 45.59
N ALA A 396 -21.56 -12.45 45.60
CA ALA A 396 -20.80 -13.69 45.33
C ALA A 396 -20.83 -14.79 46.40
N THR A 397 -20.65 -16.05 45.97
CA THR A 397 -19.87 -17.14 46.62
C THR A 397 -19.67 -18.31 45.64
N GLY A 398 -18.44 -18.85 45.49
CA GLY A 398 -18.20 -20.20 44.94
C GLY A 398 -18.43 -21.30 46.01
N PRO A 399 -18.07 -22.59 45.84
CA PRO A 399 -17.22 -23.21 44.79
C PRO A 399 -17.68 -24.62 44.26
N ALA A 400 -16.81 -25.22 43.44
CA ALA A 400 -16.50 -26.67 43.28
C ALA A 400 -17.26 -27.60 42.29
N LEU A 401 -16.46 -28.16 41.37
CA LEU A 401 -16.34 -29.57 40.91
C LEU A 401 -17.53 -30.55 41.10
N SER A 402 -17.93 -31.26 40.04
CA SER A 402 -17.81 -32.74 39.92
C SER A 402 -18.47 -33.29 38.63
N GLN A 403 -18.11 -34.54 38.35
CA GLN A 403 -18.15 -35.35 37.14
C GLN A 403 -19.49 -36.05 36.80
N ASN A 404 -19.43 -36.75 35.64
CA ASN A 404 -20.17 -37.93 35.19
C ASN A 404 -21.50 -37.72 34.43
N ALA A 405 -21.54 -38.10 33.14
CA ALA A 405 -21.73 -39.45 32.56
C ALA A 405 -23.22 -39.84 32.54
N GLY A 406 -23.82 -40.37 31.48
CA GLY A 406 -23.39 -40.75 30.14
C GLY A 406 -24.60 -41.31 29.37
N SER A 407 -24.40 -41.72 28.11
CA SER A 407 -25.19 -42.80 27.48
C SER A 407 -24.44 -43.34 26.26
N LYS A 408 -23.98 -44.59 26.42
CA LYS A 408 -23.55 -45.59 25.43
C LYS A 408 -24.76 -46.01 24.57
N LEU A 409 -24.74 -46.79 23.47
CA LEU A 409 -23.83 -47.46 22.52
C LEU A 409 -24.80 -48.19 21.57
N VAL A 410 -24.52 -48.33 20.27
CA VAL A 410 -24.71 -49.63 19.56
C VAL A 410 -23.63 -49.75 18.49
N ALA A 411 -22.97 -50.91 18.49
CA ALA A 411 -21.90 -51.34 17.60
C ALA A 411 -22.44 -52.16 16.43
N SER A 412 -21.68 -52.26 15.34
CA SER A 412 -21.59 -53.52 14.58
C SER A 412 -20.20 -53.68 13.97
N SER A 413 -19.70 -54.90 14.13
CA SER A 413 -18.35 -55.38 13.92
C SER A 413 -18.01 -55.72 12.46
N GLY A 414 -16.73 -55.74 12.14
CA GLY A 414 -16.21 -56.33 10.90
C GLY A 414 -14.68 -56.27 10.83
N ALA A 415 -14.02 -57.22 11.48
CA ALA A 415 -12.57 -57.41 11.41
C ALA A 415 -12.17 -58.22 10.17
N LEU A 416 -11.05 -57.89 9.55
CA LEU A 416 -10.19 -58.87 8.88
C LEU A 416 -8.72 -58.46 8.99
N LEU A 417 -7.96 -59.24 9.76
CA LEU A 417 -6.50 -59.29 9.74
C LEU A 417 -6.03 -59.91 8.41
N MET A 418 -4.85 -59.52 7.93
CA MET A 418 -3.72 -60.43 7.70
C MET A 418 -2.45 -59.62 7.35
N ALA A 419 -1.32 -60.14 7.81
CA ALA A 419 -0.01 -59.50 7.92
C ALA A 419 1.02 -60.04 6.91
N PHE A 420 2.25 -59.51 7.04
CA PHE A 420 3.55 -59.95 6.48
C PHE A 420 3.88 -59.49 5.04
N ALA A 421 5.10 -59.10 4.67
CA ALA A 421 6.41 -59.34 5.26
C ALA A 421 7.40 -58.20 4.95
N ALA A 422 8.42 -58.07 5.80
CA ALA A 422 9.64 -57.32 5.58
C ALA A 422 10.60 -58.09 4.64
N PHE A 423 11.42 -57.35 3.88
CA PHE A 423 12.77 -57.81 3.53
C PHE A 423 13.73 -56.63 3.54
N LEU A 424 14.84 -56.84 4.24
CA LEU A 424 16.02 -55.98 4.29
C LEU A 424 16.72 -55.92 2.93
N LEU A 425 17.11 -54.72 2.51
CA LEU A 425 18.48 -54.33 2.09
C LEU A 425 18.53 -52.83 1.82
#